data_AF-A0A7D9KG86-F1
#
_entry.id   AF-A0A7D9KG86-F1
#
_cell.length_a   1.000
_cell.length_b   1.000
_cell.length_c   1.000
_cell.angle_alpha   90.00
_cell.angle_beta   90.00
_cell.angle_gamma   90.00
#
_symmetry.space_group_name_H-M   'P 1'
#
loop_
_entity.id
_entity.type
_entity.pdbx_description
1 polymer ?
#
loop_
_entity_poly.entity_id
_entity_poly.type
_entity_poly.pdbx_seq_one_letter_code
_entity_poly.pdbx_strand_id
1 'polypeptide(L)'
;MKSFGLELTELKAREQQTGIVHSLSVDNTCIPADGTKGFDSLSHHDQKTVEQALFLLGKFCVGDSFYHELTMIIDGLPKSYLVKQRRGQLNNISNVVPTPGKADGAQISFTDMLKSHVDEFIKLHDEVDWSKENVQIKISGDGAQMTRNSSFILLSFSLLQNQDD
;
A
#
# COMPACT_ATOMS: atom_id res chain seq x y z
N MET A 1 -5.96 16.81 4.62
CA MET A 1 -4.87 17.31 3.75
C MET A 1 -4.27 18.55 4.43
N LYS A 2 -3.00 18.52 4.87
CA LYS A 2 -2.34 19.66 5.54
C LYS A 2 -1.52 20.45 4.53
N SER A 3 -1.68 21.78 4.49
CA SER A 3 -0.90 22.67 3.64
C SER A 3 -0.40 23.84 4.49
N PHE A 4 0.91 24.10 4.47
CA PHE A 4 1.56 25.17 5.24
C PHE A 4 1.23 25.18 6.75
N GLY A 5 1.03 23.99 7.34
CA GLY A 5 0.67 23.86 8.77
C GLY A 5 -0.79 24.19 9.10
N LEU A 6 -1.62 24.48 8.11
CA LEU A 6 -3.04 24.74 8.26
C LEU A 6 -3.86 23.50 7.87
N GLU A 7 -4.93 23.26 8.62
CA GLU A 7 -5.87 22.16 8.42
C GLU A 7 -7.28 22.73 8.23
N LEU A 8 -7.86 22.50 7.05
CA LEU A 8 -9.23 22.92 6.76
C LEU A 8 -10.19 21.94 7.42
N THR A 9 -10.96 22.41 8.40
CA THR A 9 -11.94 21.61 9.15
C THR A 9 -13.37 21.80 8.63
N GLU A 10 -13.73 23.02 8.25
CA GLU A 10 -15.09 23.36 7.81
C GLU A 10 -15.05 24.53 6.82
N LEU A 11 -15.87 24.47 5.78
CA LEU A 11 -16.16 25.56 4.87
C LEU A 11 -17.63 25.98 5.04
N LYS A 12 -17.88 27.23 5.43
CA LYS A 12 -19.23 27.81 5.49
C LYS A 12 -19.41 28.84 4.38
N ALA A 13 -20.38 28.63 3.51
CA ALA A 13 -20.78 29.56 2.47
C ALA A 13 -22.21 30.03 2.70
N ARG A 14 -22.45 31.35 2.67
CA ARG A 14 -23.79 31.92 2.73
C ARG A 14 -24.22 32.33 1.33
N GLU A 15 -25.31 31.75 0.85
CA GLU A 15 -25.92 32.15 -0.41
C GLU A 15 -26.53 33.55 -0.25
N GLN A 16 -26.11 34.51 -1.08
CA GLN A 16 -26.57 35.90 -0.96
C GLN A 16 -28.05 36.09 -1.33
N GLN A 17 -28.59 35.26 -2.23
CA GLN A 17 -29.96 35.40 -2.73
C GLN A 17 -31.00 34.83 -1.77
N THR A 18 -30.71 33.69 -1.14
CA THR A 18 -31.66 32.97 -0.27
C THR A 18 -31.32 33.13 1.21
N GLY A 19 -30.12 33.59 1.53
CA GLY A 19 -29.60 33.68 2.90
C GLY A 19 -29.23 32.32 3.52
N ILE A 20 -29.37 31.22 2.79
CA ILE A 20 -29.08 29.87 3.27
C ILE A 20 -27.57 29.72 3.50
N VAL A 21 -27.20 29.14 4.63
CA VAL A 21 -25.81 28.84 4.97
C VAL A 21 -25.56 27.36 4.67
N HIS A 22 -24.68 27.09 3.71
CA HIS A 22 -24.17 25.78 3.40
C HIS A 22 -22.89 25.54 4.19
N SER A 23 -22.87 24.51 5.02
CA SER A 23 -21.68 24.08 5.76
C SER A 23 -21.17 22.78 5.14
N LEU A 24 -19.89 22.75 4.77
CA LEU A 24 -19.19 21.56 4.30
C LEU A 24 -18.10 21.22 5.33
N SER A 25 -18.34 20.19 6.13
CA SER A 25 -17.34 19.65 7.04
C SER A 25 -16.35 18.78 6.24
N VAL A 26 -15.06 19.08 6.37
CA VAL A 26 -14.00 18.29 5.75
C VAL A 26 -13.51 17.30 6.79
N ASP A 27 -14.22 16.18 6.92
CA ASP A 27 -13.75 15.07 7.76
C ASP A 27 -12.49 14.47 7.13
N ASN A 28 -11.33 14.72 7.75
CA ASN A 28 -10.03 14.17 7.32
C ASN A 28 -9.91 12.65 7.54
N THR A 29 -10.96 12.01 8.03
CA THR A 29 -11.14 10.58 7.97
C THR A 29 -11.90 10.23 6.70
N CYS A 30 -11.30 9.40 5.85
CA CYS A 30 -12.05 8.61 4.87
C CYS A 30 -12.92 7.58 5.63
N ILE A 31 -13.87 8.05 6.42
CA ILE A 31 -14.98 7.27 6.93
C ILE A 31 -16.11 7.55 5.94
N PRO A 32 -16.70 6.52 5.31
CA PRO A 32 -17.80 6.73 4.40
C PRO A 32 -18.93 7.43 5.17
N ALA A 33 -19.42 8.52 4.59
CA ALA A 33 -20.70 9.09 4.98
C ALA A 33 -21.72 7.95 5.07
N ASP A 34 -22.40 7.94 6.22
CA ASP A 34 -23.40 6.98 6.64
C ASP A 34 -24.31 6.58 5.47
N GLY A 35 -24.23 5.31 5.04
CA GLY A 35 -25.00 4.75 3.93
C GLY A 35 -24.21 4.30 2.69
N THR A 36 -22.92 4.58 2.56
CA THR A 36 -22.13 4.15 1.39
C THR A 36 -21.48 2.79 1.64
N LYS A 37 -21.99 1.73 0.99
CA LYS A 37 -21.40 0.38 0.98
C LYS A 37 -19.91 0.44 0.61
N GLY A 38 -19.04 0.10 1.56
CA GLY A 38 -17.58 0.03 1.37
C GLY A 38 -17.16 -1.17 0.52
N PHE A 39 -15.89 -1.21 0.09
CA PHE A 39 -15.34 -2.28 -0.75
C PHE A 39 -15.72 -3.70 -0.27
N ASP A 40 -15.64 -3.96 1.03
CA ASP A 40 -15.89 -5.30 1.61
C ASP A 40 -17.35 -5.76 1.49
N SER A 41 -18.29 -4.82 1.24
CA SER A 41 -19.71 -5.10 1.08
C SER A 41 -20.17 -5.28 -0.38
N LEU A 42 -19.23 -5.19 -1.32
CA LEU A 42 -19.48 -5.41 -2.74
C LEU A 42 -19.60 -6.90 -3.07
N SER A 43 -20.21 -7.22 -4.22
CA SER A 43 -20.17 -8.57 -4.77
C SER A 43 -18.74 -8.97 -5.17
N HIS A 44 -18.44 -10.27 -5.22
CA HIS A 44 -17.12 -10.75 -5.65
C HIS A 44 -16.77 -10.29 -7.08
N HIS A 45 -17.78 -10.13 -7.95
CA HIS A 45 -17.59 -9.59 -9.29
C HIS A 45 -17.11 -8.13 -9.23
N ASP A 46 -17.80 -7.29 -8.45
CA ASP A 46 -17.50 -5.86 -8.38
C ASP A 46 -16.17 -5.58 -7.65
N GLN A 47 -15.85 -6.39 -6.64
CA GLN A 47 -14.53 -6.37 -5.99
C GLN A 47 -13.42 -6.63 -7.01
N LYS A 48 -13.59 -7.66 -7.85
CA LYS A 48 -12.64 -7.97 -8.92
C LYS A 48 -12.50 -6.83 -9.92
N THR A 49 -13.60 -6.16 -10.29
CA THR A 49 -13.54 -4.99 -11.18
C THR A 49 -12.77 -3.82 -10.54
N VAL A 50 -12.97 -3.55 -9.25
CA VAL A 50 -12.19 -2.55 -8.50
C VAL A 50 -10.71 -2.92 -8.48
N GLU A 51 -10.37 -4.19 -8.22
CA GLU A 51 -8.98 -4.66 -8.20
C GLU A 51 -8.31 -4.59 -9.58
N GLN A 52 -9.04 -4.92 -10.65
CA GLN A 52 -8.57 -4.77 -12.02
C GLN A 52 -8.30 -3.30 -12.37
N ALA A 53 -9.22 -2.40 -12.00
CA ALA A 53 -9.01 -0.97 -12.17
C ALA A 53 -7.77 -0.50 -11.40
N LEU A 54 -7.64 -0.90 -10.13
CA LEU A 54 -6.49 -0.55 -9.30
C LEU A 54 -5.16 -1.07 -9.88
N PHE A 55 -5.14 -2.29 -10.41
CA PHE A 55 -3.98 -2.85 -11.11
C PHE A 55 -3.61 -2.02 -12.34
N LEU A 56 -4.58 -1.63 -13.17
CA LEU A 56 -4.33 -0.79 -14.35
C LEU A 56 -3.79 0.58 -13.95
N LEU A 57 -4.36 1.21 -12.91
CA LEU A 57 -3.88 2.50 -12.41
C LEU A 57 -2.43 2.41 -11.92
N GLY A 58 -2.08 1.35 -11.17
CA GLY A 58 -0.71 1.09 -10.74
C GLY A 58 0.23 0.84 -11.92
N LYS A 59 -0.20 0.06 -12.91
CA LYS A 59 0.60 -0.30 -14.09
C LYS A 59 0.93 0.91 -14.98
N PHE A 60 0.01 1.87 -15.09
CA PHE A 60 0.18 3.06 -15.93
C PHE A 60 0.51 4.33 -15.13
N CYS A 61 0.86 4.20 -13.84
CA CYS A 61 1.19 5.32 -12.95
C CYS A 61 0.12 6.42 -12.91
N VAL A 62 -1.16 6.04 -12.96
CA VAL A 62 -2.29 6.97 -13.01
C VAL A 62 -2.70 7.38 -11.59
N GLY A 63 -2.74 8.69 -11.35
CA GLY A 63 -3.13 9.26 -10.07
C GLY A 63 -4.64 9.26 -9.81
N ASP A 64 -5.03 9.41 -8.54
CA ASP A 64 -6.43 9.42 -8.12
C ASP A 64 -7.24 10.57 -8.70
N SER A 65 -6.65 11.75 -8.85
CA SER A 65 -7.34 12.92 -9.44
C SER A 65 -7.76 12.63 -10.88
N PHE A 66 -6.86 12.06 -11.69
CA PHE A 66 -7.16 11.67 -13.06
C PHE A 66 -8.24 10.59 -13.09
N TYR A 67 -8.11 9.55 -12.27
CA TYR A 67 -9.11 8.49 -12.23
C TYR A 67 -10.49 8.99 -11.78
N HIS A 68 -10.53 9.93 -10.84
CA HIS A 68 -11.77 10.58 -10.42
C HIS A 68 -12.44 11.30 -11.57
N GLU A 69 -11.72 12.17 -12.29
CA GLU A 69 -12.24 12.86 -13.47
C GLU A 69 -12.71 11.87 -14.55
N LEU A 70 -11.93 10.81 -14.79
CA LEU A 70 -12.29 9.76 -15.74
C LEU A 70 -13.62 9.09 -15.38
N THR A 71 -13.85 8.80 -14.09
CA THR A 71 -15.11 8.21 -13.60
C THR A 71 -16.30 9.16 -13.66
N MET A 72 -16.08 10.47 -13.82
CA MET A 72 -17.16 11.43 -14.06
C MET A 72 -17.59 11.50 -15.53
N ILE A 73 -16.68 11.13 -16.45
CA ILE A 73 -16.92 11.20 -17.90
C ILE A 73 -17.39 9.85 -18.45
N ILE A 74 -16.85 8.74 -17.91
CA ILE A 74 -17.08 7.39 -18.42
C ILE A 74 -17.97 6.61 -17.45
N ASP A 75 -19.14 6.19 -17.95
CA ASP A 75 -20.04 5.29 -17.23
C ASP A 75 -19.48 3.86 -17.12
N GLY A 76 -19.88 3.16 -16.05
CA GLY A 76 -19.51 1.76 -15.84
C GLY A 76 -18.15 1.53 -15.17
N LEU A 77 -17.37 2.59 -14.92
CA LEU A 77 -16.15 2.47 -14.13
C LEU A 77 -16.45 2.35 -12.63
N PRO A 78 -15.64 1.59 -11.87
CA PRO A 78 -15.72 1.59 -10.41
C PRO A 78 -15.60 3.00 -9.84
N LYS A 79 -16.39 3.30 -8.81
CA LYS A 79 -16.35 4.61 -8.17
C LYS A 79 -14.95 4.88 -7.59
N SER A 80 -14.44 6.07 -7.83
CA SER A 80 -13.10 6.50 -7.38
C SER A 80 -12.86 6.31 -5.88
N TYR A 81 -13.89 6.49 -5.04
CA TYR A 81 -13.77 6.25 -3.59
C TYR A 81 -13.52 4.77 -3.25
N LEU A 82 -14.07 3.81 -4.01
CA LEU A 82 -13.86 2.37 -3.78
C LEU A 82 -12.43 1.97 -4.12
N VAL A 83 -11.90 2.48 -5.23
CA VAL A 83 -10.50 2.26 -5.63
C VAL A 83 -9.54 2.86 -4.62
N LYS A 84 -9.81 4.09 -4.15
CA LYS A 84 -9.02 4.74 -3.10
C LYS A 84 -9.07 3.97 -1.79
N GLN A 85 -10.24 3.49 -1.38
CA GLN A 85 -10.43 2.68 -0.18
C GLN A 85 -9.63 1.38 -0.27
N ARG A 86 -9.79 0.62 -1.37
CA ARG A 86 -9.07 -0.64 -1.58
C ARG A 86 -7.56 -0.44 -1.61
N ARG A 87 -7.07 0.63 -2.24
CA ARG A 87 -5.64 0.97 -2.20
C ARG A 87 -5.16 1.23 -0.78
N GLY A 88 -5.93 1.97 0.02
CA GLY A 88 -5.62 2.18 1.45
C GLY A 88 -5.54 0.87 2.23
N GLN A 89 -6.49 -0.05 2.01
CA GLN A 89 -6.45 -1.38 2.63
C GLN A 89 -5.19 -2.16 2.22
N LEU A 90 -4.82 -2.17 0.93
CA LEU A 90 -3.61 -2.85 0.44
C LEU A 90 -2.33 -2.21 1.00
N ASN A 91 -2.28 -0.89 1.07
CA ASN A 91 -1.14 -0.18 1.65
C ASN A 91 -0.97 -0.49 3.15
N ASN A 92 -2.06 -0.70 3.89
CA ASN A 92 -1.99 -1.10 5.29
C ASN A 92 -1.45 -2.53 5.48
N ILE A 93 -1.64 -3.40 4.48
CA ILE A 93 -1.07 -4.76 4.48
C ILE A 93 0.40 -4.71 4.06
N SER A 94 0.78 -3.75 3.21
CA SER A 94 2.15 -3.55 2.75
C SER A 94 2.99 -2.85 3.82
N ASN A 95 3.83 -3.60 4.54
CA ASN A 95 4.75 -3.04 5.55
C ASN A 95 6.01 -2.43 4.91
N VAL A 96 5.84 -1.51 3.96
CA VAL A 96 6.95 -0.76 3.35
C VAL A 96 7.18 0.51 4.17
N VAL A 97 8.33 0.59 4.82
CA VAL A 97 8.75 1.71 5.66
C VAL A 97 10.02 2.34 5.11
N PRO A 98 10.32 3.61 5.42
CA PRO A 98 11.61 4.19 5.07
C PRO A 98 12.78 3.37 5.63
N THR A 99 13.89 3.31 4.90
CA THR A 99 15.11 2.69 5.42
C THR A 99 15.61 3.42 6.67
N PRO A 100 16.09 2.72 7.69
CA PRO A 100 16.64 3.35 8.89
C PRO A 100 17.91 4.13 8.52
N GLY A 101 18.15 5.24 9.22
CA GLY A 101 19.33 6.08 9.02
C GLY A 101 19.07 7.30 8.14
N LYS A 102 20.11 7.72 7.39
CA LYS A 102 20.11 8.97 6.60
C LYS A 102 19.96 8.74 5.09
N ALA A 103 19.96 7.49 4.66
CA ALA A 103 19.84 7.15 3.25
C ALA A 103 18.37 7.17 2.85
N ASP A 104 18.07 7.81 1.73
CA ASP A 104 16.76 7.74 1.10
C ASP A 104 16.54 6.33 0.57
N GLY A 105 15.44 5.70 0.98
CA GLY A 105 15.12 4.34 0.61
C GLY A 105 13.84 3.86 1.27
N ALA A 106 13.37 2.72 0.80
CA ALA A 106 12.24 2.01 1.37
C ALA A 106 12.65 0.55 1.62
N GLN A 107 12.24 0.01 2.75
CA GLN A 107 12.45 -1.38 3.12
C GLN A 107 11.13 -2.00 3.56
N ILE A 108 11.01 -3.31 3.37
CA ILE A 108 10.07 -4.10 4.17
C ILE A 108 10.81 -4.51 5.44
N SER A 109 10.11 -4.71 6.56
CA SER A 109 10.73 -5.18 7.81
C SER A 109 11.50 -6.48 7.56
N PHE A 110 12.82 -6.36 7.40
CA PHE A 110 13.70 -7.51 7.15
C PHE A 110 13.61 -8.52 8.28
N THR A 111 13.52 -8.04 9.52
CA THR A 111 13.39 -8.87 10.71
C THR A 111 12.12 -9.72 10.68
N ASP A 112 10.98 -9.13 10.34
CA ASP A 112 9.70 -9.86 10.33
C ASP A 112 9.66 -10.86 9.18
N MET A 113 10.12 -10.44 7.99
CA MET A 113 10.24 -11.30 6.82
C MET A 113 11.17 -12.49 7.08
N LEU A 114 12.32 -12.26 7.72
CA LEU A 114 13.28 -13.30 8.05
C LEU A 114 12.69 -14.29 9.06
N LYS A 115 12.06 -13.81 10.14
CA LYS A 115 11.40 -14.68 11.13
C LYS A 115 10.35 -15.58 10.48
N SER A 116 9.46 -15.03 9.66
CA SER A 116 8.43 -15.81 8.98
C SER A 116 9.05 -16.90 8.09
N HIS A 117 10.09 -16.58 7.31
CA HIS A 117 10.75 -17.57 6.46
C HIS A 117 11.47 -18.65 7.27
N VAL A 118 12.13 -18.28 8.38
CA VAL A 118 12.80 -19.25 9.26
C VAL A 118 11.79 -20.17 9.93
N ASP A 119 10.66 -19.64 10.41
CA ASP A 119 9.59 -20.42 11.02
C ASP A 119 8.97 -21.41 10.02
N GLU A 120 8.76 -20.98 8.77
CA GLU A 120 8.29 -21.86 7.69
C GLU A 120 9.30 -22.94 7.34
N PHE A 121 10.59 -22.57 7.24
CA PHE A 121 11.67 -23.49 6.95
C PHE A 121 11.84 -24.56 8.03
N ILE A 122 11.80 -24.18 9.30
CA ILE A 122 11.83 -25.12 10.44
C ILE A 122 10.66 -26.09 10.39
N LYS A 123 9.45 -25.64 10.04
CA LYS A 123 8.26 -26.49 9.92
C LYS A 123 8.33 -27.46 8.74
N LEU A 124 8.97 -27.06 7.64
CA LEU A 124 9.18 -27.89 6.46
C LEU A 124 10.25 -28.98 6.70
N HIS A 125 11.13 -28.76 7.68
CA HIS A 125 12.23 -29.62 8.05
C HIS A 125 12.09 -30.08 9.52
N ASP A 126 10.99 -30.76 9.82
CA ASP A 126 10.66 -31.24 11.17
C ASP A 126 11.52 -32.43 11.62
N GLU A 127 12.24 -33.06 10.68
CA GLU A 127 13.22 -34.11 10.92
C GLU A 127 14.51 -33.63 11.59
N VAL A 128 14.81 -32.32 11.51
CA VAL A 128 16.04 -31.73 12.03
C VAL A 128 15.84 -31.23 13.46
N ASP A 129 16.75 -31.59 14.36
CA ASP A 129 16.79 -31.03 15.71
C ASP A 129 17.41 -29.62 15.70
N TRP A 130 16.59 -28.62 15.37
CA TRP A 130 16.96 -27.20 15.34
C TRP A 130 17.42 -26.62 16.69
N SER A 131 17.32 -27.39 17.80
CA SER A 131 17.94 -26.99 19.08
C SER A 131 19.46 -27.16 19.08
N LYS A 132 19.99 -27.95 18.15
CA LYS A 132 21.41 -28.27 17.99
C LYS A 132 22.02 -27.72 16.71
N GLU A 133 21.18 -27.39 15.73
CA GLU A 133 21.59 -26.89 14.42
C GLU A 133 21.40 -25.38 14.25
N ASN A 134 22.18 -24.79 13.34
CA ASN A 134 22.06 -23.39 12.98
C ASN A 134 21.48 -23.24 11.58
N VAL A 135 20.52 -22.31 11.41
CA VAL A 135 20.03 -21.93 10.08
C VAL A 135 21.06 -21.02 9.42
N GLN A 136 21.62 -21.46 8.30
CA GLN A 136 22.52 -20.62 7.50
C GLN A 136 21.71 -19.71 6.56
N ILE A 137 22.09 -18.44 6.52
CA ILE A 137 21.42 -17.42 5.70
C ILE A 137 22.46 -16.80 4.77
N LYS A 138 22.22 -16.89 3.46
CA LYS A 138 23.00 -16.16 2.46
C LYS A 138 22.30 -14.87 2.12
N ILE A 139 22.96 -13.74 2.35
CA ILE A 139 22.50 -12.41 1.92
C ILE A 139 23.24 -12.06 0.63
N SER A 140 22.48 -11.67 -0.39
CA SER A 140 23.00 -11.23 -1.69
C SER A 140 22.50 -9.82 -1.97
N GLY A 141 23.28 -9.06 -2.71
CA GLY A 141 22.83 -7.76 -3.19
C GLY A 141 23.51 -7.38 -4.48
N ASP A 142 22.78 -6.68 -5.35
CA ASP A 142 23.38 -6.04 -6.52
C ASP A 142 23.48 -4.53 -6.30
N GLY A 143 24.61 -3.97 -6.74
CA GLY A 143 24.79 -2.52 -6.82
C GLY A 143 24.41 -2.05 -8.22
N ALA A 144 23.14 -2.21 -8.59
CA ALA A 144 22.70 -1.86 -9.94
C ALA A 144 22.64 -0.33 -10.11
N GLN A 145 23.59 0.21 -10.87
CA GLN A 145 23.56 1.61 -11.28
C GLN A 145 22.50 1.79 -12.37
N MET A 146 21.37 2.41 -12.05
CA MET A 146 20.28 2.64 -13.01
C MET A 146 20.48 3.94 -13.81
N THR A 147 21.03 4.99 -13.20
CA THR A 147 21.35 6.25 -13.89
C THR A 147 22.67 6.84 -13.40
N ARG A 148 23.15 7.93 -14.03
CA ARG A 148 24.33 8.68 -13.56
C ARG A 148 24.21 9.16 -12.10
N ASN A 149 22.99 9.41 -11.62
CA ASN A 149 22.74 10.01 -10.30
C ASN A 149 21.89 9.13 -9.37
N SER A 150 21.45 7.95 -9.80
CA SER A 150 20.67 7.02 -8.98
C SER A 150 21.19 5.59 -9.07
N SER A 151 21.47 5.02 -7.91
CA SER A 151 21.78 3.60 -7.71
C SER A 151 20.76 3.02 -6.74
N PHE A 152 20.11 1.93 -7.12
CA PHE A 152 19.33 1.13 -6.20
C PHE A 152 20.18 -0.06 -5.77
N ILE A 153 20.11 -0.42 -4.50
CA ILE A 153 20.69 -1.66 -4.01
C ILE A 153 19.53 -2.59 -3.75
N LEU A 154 19.39 -3.65 -4.58
CA LEU A 154 18.45 -4.71 -4.26
C LEU A 154 19.17 -5.67 -3.31
N LEU A 155 18.62 -5.87 -2.12
CA LEU A 155 19.08 -6.88 -1.18
C LEU A 155 18.09 -8.04 -1.17
N SER A 156 18.59 -9.26 -1.28
CA SER A 156 17.83 -10.50 -1.15
C SER A 156 18.53 -11.44 -0.19
N PHE A 157 17.78 -12.41 0.35
CA PHE A 157 18.37 -13.45 1.18
C PHE A 157 17.78 -14.82 0.83
N SER A 158 18.50 -15.87 1.19
CA SER A 158 18.07 -17.26 1.02
C SER A 158 18.52 -18.08 2.23
N LEU A 159 17.65 -18.97 2.69
CA LEU A 159 17.99 -19.96 3.71
C LEU A 159 18.70 -21.13 3.01
N LEU A 160 19.84 -21.55 3.55
CA LEU A 160 20.63 -22.65 3.00
C LEU A 160 20.27 -23.95 3.74
N GLN A 161 20.06 -25.01 2.98
CA GLN A 161 20.08 -26.37 3.51
C GLN A 161 21.54 -26.80 3.58
N ASN A 162 21.99 -27.32 4.72
CA ASN A 162 23.25 -28.05 4.78
C ASN A 162 23.05 -29.36 3.99
N GLN A 163 23.38 -29.34 2.70
CA GLN A 163 23.66 -30.57 1.97
C GLN A 163 25.11 -30.91 2.24
N ASP A 164 25.33 -31.82 3.19
CA ASP A 164 26.56 -32.59 3.25
C ASP A 164 26.53 -33.56 2.04
N ASP A 165 27.25 -33.21 0.97
CA ASP A 165 27.75 -34.18 -0.01
C ASP A 165 29.16 -34.65 0.42
#